data_AF-A0A409XNF6-F1
#
_entry.id   AF-A0A409XNF6-F1
#
_cell.length_a   1.000
_cell.length_b   1.000
_cell.length_c   1.000
_cell.angle_alpha   90.00
_cell.angle_beta   90.00
_cell.angle_gamma   90.00
#
_symmetry.space_group_name_H-M   'P 1'
#
loop_
_entity.id
_entity.type
_entity.pdbx_description
1 polymer ?
#
loop_
_entity_poly.entity_id
_entity_poly.type
_entity_poly.pdbx_seq_one_letter_code
_entity_poly.pdbx_strand_id
1 'polypeptide(L)'
;MRASTTSLALQPTLTKEAKPSAPTYPYQGSEGVDFDANLAVSSIDFGTFHSYPTGWGQGGNEQAWGTQWIADHQTSQAKANKPVILEEFGVTTNQPTIYQAWYNEVISSGLTGDLIWQAGSHLSSGDTPNDGYAVYPDGPVYPIMQSHAAALKARG
;
A
#
# COMPACT_ATOMS: atom_id res chain seq x y z
N MET A 1 -10.36 44.18 15.61
CA MET A 1 -10.87 42.84 15.28
C MET A 1 -10.82 42.69 13.76
N ARG A 2 -9.87 41.91 13.23
CA ARG A 2 -9.82 41.56 11.81
C ARG A 2 -10.37 40.14 11.69
N ALA A 3 -11.46 39.97 10.95
CA ALA A 3 -11.99 38.66 10.60
C ALA A 3 -11.03 38.02 9.60
N SER A 4 -10.40 36.91 9.98
CA SER A 4 -9.62 36.06 9.10
C SER A 4 -10.60 35.15 8.36
N THR A 5 -10.88 35.47 7.10
CA THR A 5 -11.55 34.55 6.18
C THR A 5 -10.51 33.53 5.71
N THR A 6 -10.44 32.40 6.41
CA THR A 6 -9.73 31.23 5.91
C THR A 6 -10.54 30.66 4.74
N SER A 7 -9.94 30.75 3.56
CA SER A 7 -10.43 30.12 2.34
C SER A 7 -10.50 28.61 2.55
N LEU A 8 -11.71 28.06 2.53
CA LEU A 8 -11.93 26.62 2.44
C LEU A 8 -11.59 26.23 1.00
N ALA A 9 -10.36 25.78 0.78
CA ALA A 9 -9.99 25.16 -0.47
C ALA A 9 -10.94 23.96 -0.69
N LEU A 10 -11.65 23.99 -1.81
CA LEU A 10 -12.46 22.89 -2.31
C LEU A 10 -11.59 21.63 -2.34
N GLN A 11 -11.89 20.67 -1.46
CA GLN A 11 -11.34 19.34 -1.60
C GLN A 11 -11.83 18.76 -2.93
N PRO A 12 -10.93 18.32 -3.82
CA PRO A 12 -11.34 17.70 -5.06
C PRO A 12 -12.20 16.48 -4.74
N THR A 13 -13.25 16.33 -5.52
CA THR A 13 -14.30 15.31 -5.43
C THR A 13 -13.74 13.92 -5.11
N LEU A 14 -14.06 13.45 -3.90
CA LEU A 14 -13.81 12.14 -3.33
C LEU A 14 -14.01 11.02 -4.37
N THR A 15 -12.92 10.36 -4.74
CA THR A 15 -12.97 9.21 -5.62
C THR A 15 -13.10 7.94 -4.79
N LYS A 16 -14.24 7.25 -4.90
CA LYS A 16 -14.33 5.82 -4.60
C LYS A 16 -13.16 5.09 -5.26
N GLU A 17 -12.53 4.19 -4.53
CA GLU A 17 -11.36 3.39 -4.94
C GLU A 17 -11.68 2.39 -6.06
N ALA A 18 -12.92 1.91 -6.13
CA ALA A 18 -13.46 1.22 -7.29
C ALA A 18 -14.50 2.09 -8.01
N LYS A 19 -14.26 2.38 -9.29
CA LYS A 19 -15.20 3.07 -10.17
C LYS A 19 -15.34 2.30 -11.48
N PRO A 20 -16.57 1.91 -11.87
CA PRO A 20 -16.82 1.54 -13.26
C PRO A 20 -16.29 2.67 -14.16
N SER A 21 -15.38 2.37 -15.09
CA SER A 21 -14.60 3.29 -15.96
C SER A 21 -13.27 3.85 -15.45
N ALA A 22 -12.75 3.42 -14.30
CA ALA A 22 -11.39 3.78 -13.92
C ALA A 22 -10.35 3.26 -14.95
N PRO A 23 -9.23 3.97 -15.18
CA PRO A 23 -8.37 3.71 -16.33
C PRO A 23 -7.53 2.44 -16.21
N THR A 24 -7.33 1.90 -14.99
CA THR A 24 -6.44 0.76 -14.75
C THR A 24 -7.10 -0.28 -13.85
N TYR A 25 -6.80 -1.55 -14.09
CA TYR A 25 -7.10 -2.62 -13.15
C TYR A 25 -6.20 -2.44 -11.91
N PRO A 26 -6.71 -2.60 -10.67
CA PRO A 26 -8.04 -3.08 -10.29
C PRO A 26 -9.10 -1.99 -10.01
N TYR A 27 -8.79 -0.68 -10.16
CA TYR A 27 -9.74 0.42 -9.92
C TYR A 27 -11.07 0.29 -10.70
N GLN A 28 -11.08 -0.47 -11.79
CA GLN A 28 -12.25 -0.69 -12.66
C GLN A 28 -13.44 -1.34 -11.93
N GLY A 29 -13.19 -2.05 -10.81
CA GLY A 29 -14.21 -2.74 -10.04
C GLY A 29 -14.74 -4.03 -10.68
N SER A 30 -14.07 -4.56 -11.70
CA SER A 30 -14.44 -5.83 -12.37
C SER A 30 -14.47 -7.03 -11.42
N GLU A 31 -13.68 -6.97 -10.36
CA GLU A 31 -13.58 -8.03 -9.34
C GLU A 31 -14.81 -8.09 -8.42
N GLY A 32 -15.72 -7.11 -8.52
CA GLY A 32 -16.91 -7.05 -7.67
C GLY A 32 -16.62 -6.59 -6.24
N VAL A 33 -15.45 -6.00 -6.00
CA VAL A 33 -15.04 -5.47 -4.69
C VAL A 33 -15.22 -3.95 -4.65
N ASP A 34 -15.99 -3.46 -3.67
CA ASP A 34 -16.08 -2.04 -3.31
C ASP A 34 -15.39 -1.88 -1.93
N PHE A 35 -14.10 -1.51 -1.96
CA PHE A 35 -13.27 -1.41 -0.75
C PHE A 35 -13.86 -0.41 0.27
N ASP A 36 -14.29 0.77 -0.21
CA ASP A 36 -14.94 1.80 0.60
C ASP A 36 -16.21 1.28 1.28
N ALA A 37 -17.06 0.56 0.55
CA ALA A 37 -18.28 -0.01 1.11
C ALA A 37 -17.99 -1.11 2.14
N ASN A 38 -17.01 -1.97 1.88
CA ASN A 38 -16.56 -2.99 2.82
C ASN A 38 -16.01 -2.34 4.10
N LEU A 39 -15.12 -1.36 3.95
CA LEU A 39 -14.51 -0.66 5.08
C LEU A 39 -15.55 0.07 5.94
N ALA A 40 -16.67 0.53 5.36
CA ALA A 40 -17.77 1.16 6.10
C ALA A 40 -18.60 0.19 6.96
N VAL A 41 -18.49 -1.13 6.79
CA VAL A 41 -19.26 -2.11 7.57
C VAL A 41 -18.86 -2.06 9.06
N SER A 42 -19.82 -1.83 9.96
CA SER A 42 -19.54 -1.62 11.39
C SER A 42 -18.83 -2.78 12.10
N SER A 43 -18.96 -4.01 11.61
CA SER A 43 -18.31 -5.21 12.16
C SER A 43 -16.95 -5.52 11.53
N ILE A 44 -16.44 -4.68 10.62
CA ILE A 44 -15.09 -4.80 10.06
C ILE A 44 -14.21 -3.78 10.78
N ASP A 45 -13.17 -4.24 11.46
CA ASP A 45 -12.34 -3.39 12.31
C ASP A 45 -11.26 -2.62 11.53
N PHE A 46 -10.76 -3.19 10.44
CA PHE A 46 -9.73 -2.61 9.57
C PHE A 46 -9.87 -3.12 8.14
N GLY A 47 -9.30 -2.36 7.18
CA GLY A 47 -9.23 -2.75 5.78
C GLY A 47 -7.89 -3.38 5.42
N THR A 48 -7.88 -4.22 4.41
CA THR A 48 -6.65 -4.78 3.85
C THR A 48 -6.66 -4.72 2.34
N PHE A 49 -5.49 -4.47 1.77
CA PHE A 49 -5.31 -4.45 0.33
C PHE A 49 -3.94 -5.02 -0.02
N HIS A 50 -3.83 -5.54 -1.25
CA HIS A 50 -2.61 -6.10 -1.78
C HIS A 50 -2.02 -5.17 -2.85
N SER A 51 -0.79 -5.43 -3.30
CA SER A 51 -0.19 -4.72 -4.45
C SER A 51 0.74 -5.62 -5.27
N TYR A 52 0.29 -6.00 -6.47
CA TYR A 52 1.08 -6.78 -7.44
C TYR A 52 1.03 -6.16 -8.86
N PRO A 53 1.60 -4.95 -9.05
CA PRO A 53 1.34 -4.14 -10.24
C PRO A 53 1.74 -4.81 -11.55
N THR A 54 2.82 -5.61 -11.57
CA THR A 54 3.24 -6.35 -12.77
C THR A 54 2.16 -7.33 -13.23
N GLY A 55 1.58 -8.11 -12.31
CA GLY A 55 0.49 -9.04 -12.61
C GLY A 55 -0.83 -8.35 -12.98
N TRP A 56 -0.95 -7.07 -12.64
CA TRP A 56 -2.11 -6.22 -12.86
C TRP A 56 -2.00 -5.35 -14.12
N GLY A 57 -1.00 -5.64 -14.97
CA GLY A 57 -0.78 -4.94 -16.23
C GLY A 57 -0.06 -3.60 -16.12
N GLN A 58 0.59 -3.33 -14.99
CA GLN A 58 1.35 -2.10 -14.72
C GLN A 58 2.86 -2.29 -14.84
N GLY A 59 3.29 -3.27 -15.66
CA GLY A 59 4.70 -3.55 -15.93
C GLY A 59 5.44 -2.31 -16.45
N GLY A 60 6.58 -1.97 -15.82
CA GLY A 60 7.36 -0.76 -16.13
C GLY A 60 6.84 0.52 -15.45
N ASN A 61 5.74 0.45 -14.70
CA ASN A 61 5.16 1.55 -13.93
C ASN A 61 4.91 1.16 -12.46
N GLU A 62 5.52 0.08 -11.98
CA GLU A 62 5.22 -0.53 -10.68
C GLU A 62 5.44 0.47 -9.53
N GLN A 63 6.53 1.24 -9.58
CA GLN A 63 6.85 2.20 -8.54
C GLN A 63 5.75 3.27 -8.39
N ALA A 64 5.49 4.02 -9.46
CA ALA A 64 4.55 5.15 -9.41
C ALA A 64 3.10 4.68 -9.22
N TRP A 65 2.71 3.59 -9.87
CA TRP A 65 1.38 3.02 -9.70
C TRP A 65 1.16 2.54 -8.26
N GLY A 66 2.11 1.79 -7.70
CA GLY A 66 2.00 1.29 -6.32
C GLY A 66 2.03 2.41 -5.28
N THR A 67 2.82 3.48 -5.49
CA THR A 67 2.79 4.67 -4.64
C THR A 67 1.41 5.33 -4.65
N GLN A 68 0.80 5.52 -5.83
CA GLN A 68 -0.56 6.07 -5.90
C GLN A 68 -1.60 5.15 -5.24
N TRP A 69 -1.48 3.84 -5.45
CA TRP A 69 -2.37 2.84 -4.86
C TRP A 69 -2.35 2.90 -3.32
N ILE A 70 -1.16 3.04 -2.71
CA ILE A 70 -1.00 3.21 -1.26
C ILE A 70 -1.65 4.51 -0.77
N ALA A 71 -1.45 5.63 -1.48
CA ALA A 71 -2.03 6.92 -1.12
C ALA A 71 -3.57 6.92 -1.19
N ASP A 72 -4.15 6.22 -2.16
CA ASP A 72 -5.60 6.09 -2.31
C ASP A 72 -6.21 5.26 -1.17
N HIS A 73 -5.58 4.14 -0.80
CA HIS A 73 -6.05 3.32 0.34
C HIS A 73 -5.92 4.07 1.66
N GLN A 74 -4.90 4.93 1.81
CA GLN A 74 -4.80 5.82 2.96
C GLN A 74 -5.94 6.86 2.97
N THR A 75 -6.37 7.35 1.81
CA THR A 75 -7.54 8.24 1.73
C THR A 75 -8.82 7.52 2.18
N SER A 76 -9.00 6.26 1.77
CA SER A 76 -10.08 5.38 2.24
C SER A 76 -10.00 5.16 3.77
N GLN A 77 -8.79 4.89 4.30
CA GLN A 77 -8.50 4.77 5.73
C GLN A 77 -8.98 6.00 6.53
N ALA A 78 -8.56 7.19 6.10
CA ALA A 78 -8.89 8.44 6.77
C ALA A 78 -10.39 8.74 6.73
N LYS A 79 -11.04 8.44 5.60
CA LYS A 79 -12.49 8.64 5.41
C LYS A 79 -13.32 7.71 6.30
N ALA A 80 -12.95 6.44 6.42
CA ALA A 80 -13.67 5.48 7.25
C ALA A 80 -13.32 5.60 8.75
N ASN A 81 -12.22 6.30 9.08
CA ASN A 81 -11.66 6.35 10.42
C ASN A 81 -11.41 4.94 11.01
N LYS A 82 -10.84 4.06 10.17
CA LYS A 82 -10.44 2.70 10.52
C LYS A 82 -9.05 2.42 9.99
N PRO A 83 -8.23 1.61 10.68
CA PRO A 83 -6.94 1.19 10.15
C PRO A 83 -7.04 0.52 8.77
N VAL A 84 -6.01 0.70 7.93
CA VAL A 84 -5.86 -0.01 6.66
C VAL A 84 -4.40 -0.49 6.52
N ILE A 85 -4.23 -1.75 6.10
CA ILE A 85 -2.92 -2.41 5.99
C ILE A 85 -2.68 -2.85 4.54
N LEU A 86 -1.50 -2.52 4.00
CA LEU A 86 -0.97 -3.15 2.77
C LEU A 86 -0.46 -4.56 3.15
N GLU A 87 -1.36 -5.54 3.24
CA GLU A 87 -1.03 -6.81 3.89
C GLU A 87 -0.25 -7.80 3.00
N GLU A 88 -0.15 -7.51 1.70
CA GLU A 88 0.75 -8.22 0.79
C GLU A 88 1.18 -7.32 -0.35
N PHE A 89 2.45 -7.41 -0.74
CA PHE A 89 2.94 -6.71 -1.92
C PHE A 89 4.20 -7.34 -2.49
N GLY A 90 4.37 -7.20 -3.82
CA GLY A 90 5.46 -7.84 -4.53
C GLY A 90 5.77 -7.22 -5.89
N VAL A 91 7.07 -7.01 -6.15
CA VAL A 91 7.61 -6.76 -7.50
C VAL A 91 8.85 -7.65 -7.74
N THR A 92 9.04 -8.09 -8.98
CA THR A 92 10.20 -8.92 -9.38
C THR A 92 11.29 -8.12 -10.10
N THR A 93 11.07 -6.83 -10.34
CA THR A 93 11.99 -5.91 -11.00
C THR A 93 12.33 -4.75 -10.06
N ASN A 94 13.60 -4.34 -9.98
CA ASN A 94 14.06 -3.21 -9.16
C ASN A 94 13.52 -3.18 -7.71
N GLN A 95 13.33 -4.36 -7.10
CA GLN A 95 12.61 -4.54 -5.84
C GLN A 95 13.10 -3.62 -4.70
N PRO A 96 14.42 -3.45 -4.43
CA PRO A 96 14.88 -2.55 -3.36
C PRO A 96 14.44 -1.09 -3.56
N THR A 97 14.57 -0.56 -4.77
CA THR A 97 14.21 0.83 -5.07
C THR A 97 12.71 1.05 -4.96
N ILE A 98 11.92 0.11 -5.47
CA ILE A 98 10.46 0.20 -5.43
C ILE A 98 9.94 0.09 -3.99
N TYR A 99 10.44 -0.88 -3.21
CA TYR A 99 10.05 -1.04 -1.82
C TYR A 99 10.43 0.19 -1.00
N GLN A 100 11.60 0.80 -1.23
CA GLN A 100 11.95 2.06 -0.58
C GLN A 100 10.92 3.17 -0.87
N ALA A 101 10.44 3.30 -2.10
CA ALA A 101 9.42 4.28 -2.47
C ALA A 101 8.07 3.99 -1.81
N TRP A 102 7.66 2.72 -1.77
CA TRP A 102 6.40 2.30 -1.15
C TRP A 102 6.43 2.46 0.36
N TYR A 103 7.50 2.04 1.04
CA TYR A 103 7.67 2.28 2.48
C TYR A 103 7.68 3.76 2.83
N ASN A 104 8.35 4.60 2.02
CA ASN A 104 8.30 6.05 2.22
C ASN A 104 6.86 6.58 2.14
N GLU A 105 6.07 6.10 1.17
CA GLU A 105 4.65 6.47 1.03
C GLU A 105 3.80 5.98 2.21
N VAL A 106 4.01 4.74 2.70
CA VAL A 106 3.35 4.23 3.90
C VAL A 106 3.61 5.17 5.09
N ILE A 107 4.86 5.58 5.28
CA ILE A 107 5.25 6.49 6.36
C ILE A 107 4.64 7.87 6.18
N SER A 108 4.80 8.51 5.01
CA SER A 108 4.39 9.90 4.78
C SER A 108 2.89 10.11 4.69
N SER A 109 2.14 9.15 4.12
CA SER A 109 0.68 9.22 4.02
C SER A 109 0.00 8.97 5.37
N GLY A 110 0.64 8.23 6.27
CA GLY A 110 -0.01 7.76 7.50
C GLY A 110 -0.85 6.50 7.31
N LEU A 111 -0.66 5.73 6.23
CA LEU A 111 -1.23 4.38 6.11
C LEU A 111 -0.77 3.53 7.30
N THR A 112 -1.68 2.77 7.93
CA THR A 112 -1.45 2.16 9.25
C THR A 112 -0.24 1.23 9.26
N GLY A 113 -0.09 0.40 8.25
CA GLY A 113 1.05 -0.50 8.15
C GLY A 113 1.03 -1.36 6.89
N ASP A 114 1.96 -2.30 6.85
CA ASP A 114 2.25 -3.13 5.69
C ASP A 114 2.91 -4.45 6.11
N LEU A 115 2.76 -5.47 5.27
CA LEU A 115 3.33 -6.80 5.45
C LEU A 115 3.90 -7.29 4.11
N ILE A 116 5.17 -7.72 4.13
CA ILE A 116 5.83 -8.24 2.93
C ILE A 116 5.23 -9.58 2.49
N TRP A 117 5.07 -9.76 1.18
CA TRP A 117 5.08 -11.08 0.56
C TRP A 117 6.47 -11.32 -0.06
N GLN A 118 7.30 -12.23 0.43
CA GLN A 118 7.17 -12.99 1.67
C GLN A 118 8.52 -13.05 2.38
N ALA A 119 8.55 -13.42 3.66
CA ALA A 119 9.82 -13.61 4.36
C ALA A 119 10.54 -14.86 3.84
N GLY A 120 11.78 -14.69 3.38
CA GLY A 120 12.69 -15.79 3.02
C GLY A 120 13.51 -16.24 4.22
N SER A 121 13.87 -17.52 4.28
CA SER A 121 14.78 -18.06 5.30
C SER A 121 15.73 -19.11 4.71
N HIS A 122 16.99 -19.08 5.17
CA HIS A 122 17.96 -20.13 4.91
C HIS A 122 17.83 -21.21 5.99
N LEU A 123 17.32 -22.38 5.62
CA LEU A 123 17.22 -23.53 6.53
C LEU A 123 18.34 -24.53 6.24
N SER A 124 18.61 -25.44 7.18
CA SER A 124 19.58 -26.52 6.97
C SER A 124 19.21 -27.46 5.82
N SER A 125 17.92 -27.54 5.48
CA SER A 125 17.38 -28.30 4.35
C SER A 125 17.37 -27.53 3.01
N GLY A 126 17.85 -26.28 3.00
CA GLY A 126 17.77 -25.37 1.86
C GLY A 126 16.87 -24.16 2.13
N ASP A 127 16.80 -23.28 1.14
CA ASP A 127 16.01 -22.05 1.22
C ASP A 127 14.50 -22.34 1.20
N THR A 128 13.73 -21.47 1.86
CA THR A 128 12.27 -21.45 1.74
C THR A 128 11.81 -21.23 0.29
N PRO A 129 10.58 -21.61 -0.09
CA PRO A 129 10.04 -21.31 -1.41
C PRO A 129 10.18 -19.83 -1.78
N ASN A 130 10.58 -19.58 -3.03
CA ASN A 130 10.74 -18.25 -3.57
C ASN A 130 10.09 -18.17 -4.96
N ASP A 131 8.95 -17.50 -5.02
CA ASP A 131 8.20 -17.19 -6.24
C ASP A 131 8.71 -15.90 -6.94
N GLY A 132 9.82 -15.35 -6.46
CA GLY A 132 10.46 -14.15 -6.98
C GLY A 132 10.32 -12.92 -6.08
N TYR A 133 9.48 -12.98 -5.04
CA TYR A 133 9.22 -11.85 -4.15
C TYR A 133 9.93 -11.94 -2.80
N ALA A 134 10.49 -13.10 -2.44
CA ALA A 134 10.96 -13.37 -1.09
C ALA A 134 12.11 -12.43 -0.65
N VAL A 135 11.98 -11.88 0.57
CA VAL A 135 12.99 -11.04 1.21
C VAL A 135 13.79 -11.88 2.20
N TYR A 136 15.05 -12.16 1.88
CA TYR A 136 15.97 -12.91 2.74
C TYR A 136 16.76 -11.97 3.67
N PRO A 137 17.20 -12.44 4.86
CA PRO A 137 17.95 -11.63 5.83
C PRO A 137 19.28 -11.02 5.33
N ASP A 138 19.90 -11.64 4.34
CA ASP A 138 21.13 -11.19 3.68
C ASP A 138 20.87 -10.47 2.35
N GLY A 139 19.60 -10.32 1.97
CA GLY A 139 19.17 -9.70 0.73
C GLY A 139 19.17 -8.16 0.78
N PRO A 140 19.20 -7.50 -0.39
CA PRO A 140 19.30 -6.04 -0.48
C PRO A 140 18.07 -5.29 0.04
N VAL A 141 16.90 -5.93 0.11
CA VAL A 141 15.67 -5.35 0.66
C VAL A 141 15.66 -5.35 2.20
N TYR A 142 16.35 -6.30 2.84
CA TYR A 142 16.31 -6.44 4.29
C TYR A 142 16.73 -5.19 5.08
N PRO A 143 17.86 -4.49 4.77
CA PRO A 143 18.21 -3.26 5.48
C PRO A 143 17.22 -2.10 5.25
N ILE A 144 16.55 -2.08 4.09
CA ILE A 144 15.48 -1.11 3.79
C ILE A 144 14.28 -1.39 4.70
N MET A 145 13.87 -2.66 4.79
CA MET A 145 12.78 -3.11 5.67
C MET A 145 13.08 -2.84 7.15
N GLN A 146 14.32 -3.03 7.61
CA GLN A 146 14.72 -2.68 8.97
C GLN A 146 14.57 -1.18 9.25
N SER A 147 14.99 -0.34 8.30
CA SER A 147 14.88 1.12 8.42
C SER A 147 13.42 1.57 8.44
N HIS A 148 12.60 0.97 7.57
CA HIS A 148 11.15 1.19 7.54
C HIS A 148 10.47 0.76 8.84
N ALA A 149 10.73 -0.45 9.33
CA ALA A 149 10.14 -0.96 10.58
C ALA A 149 10.48 -0.05 11.78
N ALA A 150 11.70 0.49 11.82
CA ALA A 150 12.08 1.48 12.83
C ALA A 150 11.29 2.79 12.70
N ALA A 151 11.11 3.30 11.48
CA ALA A 151 10.31 4.49 11.21
C ALA A 151 8.83 4.29 11.56
N LEU A 152 8.26 3.15 11.19
CA LEU A 152 6.87 2.79 11.47
C LEU A 152 6.62 2.72 12.97
N LYS A 153 7.52 2.02 13.71
CA LYS A 153 7.47 1.95 15.18
C LYS A 153 7.59 3.33 15.85
N ALA A 154 8.36 4.25 15.28
CA ALA A 154 8.55 5.59 15.83
C ALA A 154 7.34 6.51 15.61
N ARG A 155 6.42 6.16 14.70
CA ARG A 155 5.24 6.99 14.36
C ARG A 155 4.15 6.97 15.44
N GLY A 156 4.14 5.96 16.32
CA GLY A 156 3.09 5.73 17.32
C GLY A 156 1.88 5.01 16.73
#